data_AF-A0A2V9JHA6-F1
#
_entry.id   AF-A0A2V9JHA6-F1
#
_cell.length_a   1.000
_cell.length_b   1.000
_cell.length_c   1.000
_cell.angle_alpha   90.00
_cell.angle_beta   90.00
_cell.angle_gamma   90.00
#
_symmetry.space_group_name_H-M   'P 1'
#
loop_
_entity.id
_entity.type
_entity.pdbx_description
1 polymer ?
#
loop_
_entity_poly.entity_id
_entity_poly.type
_entity_poly.pdbx_seq_one_letter_code
_entity_poly.pdbx_strand_id
1 'polypeptide(L)' 'MKRDTAEILKEALTLPPEARAALADSLLDSLDSEIDEDREAAWQREIQRRIRELDSKAVSSVPWSEVRSRLMAALYN' A
#
# COMPACT_ATOMS: atom_id res chain seq x y z
N MET A 1 -16.78 4.35 24.37
CA MET A 1 -15.97 3.46 25.23
C MET A 1 -14.59 3.35 24.59
N LYS A 2 -13.52 3.81 25.24
CA LYS A 2 -12.15 3.60 24.74
C LYS A 2 -11.77 2.15 25.09
N ARG A 3 -11.83 1.25 24.12
CA ARG A 3 -11.23 -0.08 24.23
C ARG A 3 -9.73 0.05 23.99
N ASP A 4 -8.92 -0.69 24.74
CA ASP A 4 -7.48 -0.72 24.51
C ASP A 4 -7.20 -1.44 23.17
N THR A 5 -6.35 -0.84 22.33
CA THR A 5 -5.97 -1.43 21.04
C THR A 5 -5.22 -2.75 21.24
N ALA A 6 -4.49 -2.91 22.35
CA ALA A 6 -3.81 -4.15 22.69
C ALA A 6 -4.82 -5.28 22.99
N GLU A 7 -5.94 -4.98 23.65
CA GLU A 7 -7.02 -5.94 23.91
C GLU A 7 -7.72 -6.36 22.62
N ILE A 8 -8.04 -5.40 21.74
CA ILE A 8 -8.63 -5.67 20.42
C ILE A 8 -7.71 -6.54 19.57
N LEU A 9 -6.41 -6.23 19.53
CA LEU A 9 -5.42 -7.02 18.80
C LEU A 9 -5.35 -8.45 19.35
N LYS A 10 -5.32 -8.60 20.67
CA LYS A 10 -5.28 -9.91 21.32
C LYS A 10 -6.49 -10.75 20.92
N GLU A 11 -7.70 -10.18 20.92
CA GLU A 11 -8.91 -10.86 20.50
C GLU A 11 -8.88 -11.22 19.00
N ALA A 12 -8.49 -10.28 18.14
CA ALA A 12 -8.38 -10.51 16.70
C ALA A 12 -7.40 -11.65 16.36
N LEU A 13 -6.29 -11.76 17.10
CA LEU A 13 -5.31 -12.83 16.90
C LEU A 13 -5.83 -14.23 17.27
N THR A 14 -6.92 -14.34 18.04
CA THR A 14 -7.56 -15.64 18.33
C THR A 14 -8.41 -16.17 17.16
N LEU A 15 -8.73 -15.32 16.18
CA LEU A 15 -9.55 -15.71 15.02
C LEU A 15 -8.76 -16.63 14.07
N PRO A 16 -9.45 -17.47 13.28
CA PRO A 16 -8.84 -18.19 12.16
C PRO A 16 -8.18 -17.24 11.14
N PRO A 17 -7.14 -17.69 10.41
CA PRO A 17 -6.40 -16.85 9.45
C PRO A 17 -7.29 -16.07 8.48
N GLU A 18 -8.32 -16.72 7.94
CA GLU A 18 -9.24 -16.13 6.94
C GLU A 18 -10.07 -14.99 7.56
N ALA A 19 -10.54 -15.18 8.80
CA ALA A 19 -11.29 -14.16 9.51
C ALA A 19 -10.40 -12.98 9.93
N ARG A 20 -9.13 -13.23 10.26
CA ARG A 20 -8.15 -12.15 10.50
C ARG A 20 -7.89 -11.34 9.24
N ALA A 21 -7.74 -12.00 8.10
CA ALA A 21 -7.53 -11.33 6.82
C ALA A 21 -8.74 -10.44 6.47
N ALA A 22 -9.97 -10.97 6.59
CA ALA A 22 -11.18 -10.20 6.35
C ALA A 22 -11.33 -9.00 7.31
N LEU A 23 -10.98 -9.18 8.59
CA LEU A 23 -10.99 -8.09 9.57
C LEU A 23 -9.95 -7.01 9.23
N ALA A 24 -8.74 -7.42 8.85
CA ALA A 24 -7.69 -6.49 8.44
C ALA A 24 -8.12 -5.69 7.20
N ASP A 25 -8.73 -6.35 6.22
CA ASP A 25 -9.26 -5.71 4.99
C ASP A 25 -10.33 -4.67 5.33
N SER A 26 -11.32 -5.05 6.16
CA SER A 26 -12.38 -4.12 6.61
C SER A 26 -11.84 -2.92 7.40
N LEU A 27 -10.78 -3.13 8.19
CA LEU A 27 -10.13 -2.05 8.94
C LEU A 27 -9.36 -1.13 7.99
N LEU A 28 -8.67 -1.66 6.98
CA LEU A 28 -7.99 -0.86 5.97
C LEU A 28 -8.99 -0.03 5.15
N ASP A 29 -10.07 -0.63 4.68
CA ASP A 29 -11.16 0.07 3.97
C ASP A 29 -11.76 1.20 4.81
N SER A 30 -11.86 1.01 6.13
CA SER A 30 -12.39 2.05 7.02
C SER A 30 -11.49 3.30 7.12
N LEU A 31 -10.20 3.18 6.76
CA LEU A 31 -9.26 4.30 6.73
C LEU A 31 -9.36 5.11 5.44
N ASP A 32 -9.96 4.57 4.38
CA ASP A 32 -10.13 5.23 3.09
C ASP A 32 -11.32 6.21 3.06
N SER A 33 -11.67 6.79 4.21
CA SER A 33 -12.91 7.55 4.40
C SER A 33 -12.91 8.96 3.78
N GLU A 34 -11.76 9.51 3.41
CA GLU A 34 -11.70 10.81 2.71
C GLU A 34 -10.70 10.75 1.55
N ILE A 35 -11.23 10.84 0.33
CA ILE A 35 -10.43 11.19 -0.85
C ILE A 35 -10.05 12.65 -0.69
N ASP A 36 -8.82 12.87 -0.24
CA ASP A 36 -8.16 14.16 -0.29
C ASP A 36 -7.99 14.55 -1.77
N GLU A 37 -8.87 15.41 -2.28
CA GLU A 37 -8.88 15.82 -3.69
C GLU A 37 -7.53 16.42 -4.14
N ASP A 38 -6.82 17.09 -3.24
CA ASP A 38 -5.49 17.62 -3.51
C ASP A 38 -4.46 16.50 -3.66
N ARG A 39 -4.56 15.44 -2.85
CA ARG A 39 -3.73 14.24 -2.97
C ARG A 39 -4.01 13.49 -4.27
N GLU A 40 -5.28 13.33 -4.64
CA GLU A 40 -5.64 12.70 -5.91
C GLU A 40 -5.13 13.52 -7.10
N ALA A 41 -5.33 14.85 -7.08
CA ALA A 41 -4.80 15.73 -8.11
C ALA A 41 -3.26 15.70 -8.18
N ALA A 42 -2.57 15.59 -7.04
CA ALA A 42 -1.11 15.42 -7.00
C ALA A 42 -0.67 14.08 -7.61
N TRP A 43 -1.39 13.00 -7.32
CA TRP A 43 -1.16 11.67 -7.92
C TRP A 43 -1.36 11.68 -9.42
N GLN A 44 -2.46 12.28 -9.91
CA GLN A 44 -2.72 12.41 -11.34
C GLN A 44 -1.61 13.20 -12.05
N ARG A 45 -1.17 14.33 -11.46
CA ARG A 45 -0.04 15.11 -12.01
C ARG A 45 1.24 14.28 -12.11
N GLU A 46 1.55 13.50 -11.07
CA GLU A 46 2.74 12.66 -11.03
C GLU A 46 2.70 11.53 -12.07
N ILE A 47 1.56 10.84 -12.21
CA ILE A 47 1.37 9.80 -13.23
C ILE A 47 1.60 10.38 -14.62
N GLN A 48 0.97 11.52 -14.92
CA GLN A 48 1.12 12.20 -16.21
C GLN A 48 2.57 12.64 -16.46
N ARG A 49 3.28 13.10 -15.43
CA ARG A 49 4.70 13.44 -15.52
C ARG A 49 5.54 12.22 -15.87
N ARG A 50 5.36 11.09 -15.17
CA ARG A 50 6.13 9.86 -15.40
C ARG A 50 5.88 9.26 -16.78
N ILE A 51 4.64 9.28 -17.27
CA ILE A 51 4.33 8.83 -18.64
C ILE A 51 5.12 9.66 -19.65
N ARG A 52 5.09 10.99 -19.54
CA ARG A 52 5.85 11.87 -20.44
C ARG A 52 7.36 11.63 -20.38
N GLU A 53 7.91 11.38 -19.20
CA GLU A 53 9.33 11.06 -19.04
C GLU A 53 9.72 9.74 -19.71
N LEU A 54 8.84 8.73 -19.62
CA LEU A 54 9.05 7.45 -20.30
C LEU A 54 8.93 7.60 -21.82
N ASP A 55 7.87 8.25 -22.31
CA ASP A 55 7.62 8.46 -23.74
C ASP A 55 8.73 9.29 -24.40
N SER A 56 9.21 10.32 -23.72
CA SER A 56 10.32 11.16 -24.18
C SER A 56 11.70 10.50 -24.00
N LYS A 57 11.77 9.34 -23.33
CA LYS A 57 13.02 8.68 -22.94
C LYS A 57 13.93 9.55 -22.09
N ALA A 58 13.36 10.51 -21.35
CA ALA A 58 14.10 11.35 -20.41
C ALA A 58 14.63 10.55 -19.21
N VAL A 59 14.04 9.38 -18.95
CA VAL A 59 14.45 8.46 -17.89
C VAL A 59 14.71 7.05 -18.45
N SER A 60 15.66 6.34 -17.85
CA SER A 60 15.90 4.92 -18.15
C SER A 60 15.04 4.05 -17.24
N SER A 61 14.23 3.17 -17.84
CA SER A 61 13.50 2.15 -17.09
C SER A 61 14.45 1.07 -16.56
N VAL A 62 14.12 0.50 -15.41
CA VAL A 62 14.77 -0.71 -14.90
C VAL A 62 13.84 -1.91 -15.14
N PRO A 63 14.34 -3.07 -15.61
CA PRO A 63 13.53 -4.26 -15.75
C PRO A 63 12.87 -4.68 -14.43
N TRP A 64 11.60 -5.09 -14.49
CA TRP A 64 10.87 -5.55 -13.30
C TRP A 64 11.56 -6.70 -12.57
N SER A 65 12.18 -7.63 -13.31
CA SER A 65 12.93 -8.75 -12.74
C SER A 65 14.06 -8.30 -11.80
N GLU A 66 14.73 -7.21 -12.16
CA GLU A 66 15.81 -6.63 -11.37
C GLU A 66 15.28 -5.95 -10.10
N VAL A 67 14.21 -5.15 -10.23
CA VAL A 67 13.55 -4.52 -9.07
C VAL A 67 13.03 -5.58 -8.09
N ARG A 68 12.34 -6.61 -8.60
CA ARG A 68 11.81 -7.72 -7.80
C ARG A 68 12.93 -8.48 -7.09
N SER A 69 14.04 -8.76 -7.76
CA SER A 69 15.20 -9.43 -7.15
C SER A 69 15.74 -8.65 -5.94
N ARG A 70 15.91 -7.33 -6.09
CA ARG A 70 16.36 -6.44 -5.00
C ARG A 70 15.36 -6.40 -3.83
N LEU A 71 14.06 -6.33 -4.11
CA LEU A 71 13.01 -6.35 -3.08
C LEU A 71 13.03 -7.67 -2.28
N MET A 72 13.15 -8.81 -2.95
CA MET A 72 13.22 -10.10 -2.27
C MET A 72 14.49 -10.20 -1.42
N ALA A 73 15.65 -9.80 -1.94
CA ALA A 73 16.88 -9.78 -1.16
C ALA A 73 16.79 -8.93 0.11
N ALA A 74 16.04 -7.81 0.08
CA ALA A 74 15.82 -6.96 1.24
C ALA A 74 14.83 -7.56 2.28
N LEU A 75 13.91 -8.43 1.86
CA LEU A 75 12.94 -9.09 2.74
C LEU A 75 13.50 -10.33 3.46
N TYR A 76 14.60 -10.91 2.97
CA TYR A 76 15.21 -12.13 3.50
C TYR A 76 16.57 -11.88 4.19
N ASN A 77 16.89 -10.63 4.52
CA ASN A 77 18.00 -10.22 5.41
C ASN A 77 17.45 -9.72 6.75
#